data_AF-A0A0C9TGG8-F1
#
_entry.id   AF-A0A0C9TGG8-F1
#
_cell.length_a   1.000
_cell.length_b   1.000
_cell.length_c   1.000
_cell.angle_alpha   90.00
_cell.angle_beta   90.00
_cell.angle_gamma   90.00
#
_symmetry.space_group_name_H-M   'P 1'
#
loop_
_entity.id
_entity.type
_entity.pdbx_description
1 polymer ?
#
loop_
_entity_poly.entity_id
_entity_poly.type
_entity_poly.pdbx_seq_one_letter_code
_entity_poly.pdbx_strand_id
1 'polypeptide(L)'
;ANSYINSNIMRDNMLVNLTGLEGHFMPIDLNIEHLIRFLKRFFAAKGVYASWDRLGDISAAVDLLQHVRKQVGHAMGIAYHGITHTTPDNSASISKVAHKVNELALHRFTLDRDGNGSIKPVINTLASGEQKLKSSTLATFNKKVRGMM
;
A
#
# COMPACT_ATOMS: atom_id res chain seq x y z
N ALA A 1 -27.71 41.14 -23.41
CA ALA A 1 -27.28 41.42 -22.02
C ALA A 1 -27.88 40.45 -20.99
N ASN A 2 -29.11 39.94 -21.17
CA ASN A 2 -29.81 39.12 -20.16
C ASN A 2 -29.47 37.60 -20.15
N SER A 3 -28.70 37.09 -21.11
CA SER A 3 -28.33 35.67 -21.17
C SER A 3 -27.16 35.31 -20.23
N TYR A 4 -26.19 36.21 -20.07
CA TYR A 4 -24.99 35.98 -19.25
C TYR A 4 -25.25 36.01 -17.74
N ILE A 5 -26.28 36.75 -17.29
CA ILE A 5 -26.66 36.82 -15.87
C ILE A 5 -27.27 35.49 -15.41
N ASN A 6 -28.15 34.90 -16.23
CA ASN A 6 -28.81 33.63 -15.90
C ASN A 6 -27.86 32.42 -15.95
N SER A 7 -26.87 32.43 -16.87
CA SER A 7 -25.83 31.39 -16.91
C SER A 7 -24.94 31.39 -15.66
N ASN A 8 -24.77 32.53 -15.00
CA ASN A 8 -23.96 32.64 -13.80
C ASN A 8 -24.70 32.12 -12.57
N ILE A 9 -25.99 32.46 -12.41
CA ILE A 9 -26.83 32.01 -11.28
C ILE A 9 -26.88 30.47 -11.20
N MET A 10 -27.01 29.78 -12.33
CA MET A 10 -27.02 28.30 -12.33
C MET A 10 -25.67 27.72 -11.91
N ARG A 11 -24.55 28.32 -12.31
CA ARG A 11 -23.20 27.88 -11.89
C ARG A 11 -22.94 28.19 -10.41
N ASP A 12 -23.35 29.36 -9.95
CA ASP A 12 -23.22 29.79 -8.56
C ASP A 12 -24.03 28.89 -7.61
N ASN A 13 -25.20 28.41 -8.05
CA ASN A 13 -25.99 27.41 -7.32
C ASN A 13 -25.45 25.98 -7.42
N MET A 14 -24.51 25.69 -8.32
CA MET A 14 -23.94 24.35 -8.49
C MET A 14 -22.61 24.17 -7.75
N LEU A 15 -22.06 25.24 -7.17
CA LEU A 15 -20.81 25.23 -6.43
C LEU A 15 -21.04 25.46 -4.94
N VAL A 16 -20.35 24.70 -4.10
CA VAL A 16 -20.37 24.84 -2.64
C VAL A 16 -18.95 24.92 -2.11
N ASN A 17 -18.74 25.80 -1.12
CA ASN A 17 -17.48 25.89 -0.39
C ASN A 17 -17.66 25.34 1.02
N LEU A 18 -17.29 24.07 1.20
CA LEU A 18 -17.35 23.40 2.51
C LEU A 18 -16.19 23.81 3.43
N THR A 19 -15.10 24.32 2.86
CA THR A 19 -13.88 24.65 3.59
C THR A 19 -13.87 26.08 4.13
N GLY A 20 -14.68 26.97 3.54
CA GLY A 20 -14.66 28.40 3.78
C GLY A 20 -13.44 29.12 3.18
N LEU A 21 -12.53 28.42 2.49
CA LEU A 21 -11.32 28.98 1.90
C LEU A 21 -11.59 29.53 0.49
N GLU A 22 -11.01 30.68 0.17
CA GLU A 22 -11.18 31.31 -1.14
C GLU A 22 -10.65 30.39 -2.26
N GLY A 23 -11.41 30.27 -3.36
CA GLY A 23 -11.06 29.41 -4.49
C GLY A 23 -11.20 27.90 -4.24
N HIS A 24 -11.71 27.47 -3.07
CA HIS A 24 -11.93 26.05 -2.76
C HIS A 24 -13.41 25.66 -2.85
N PHE A 25 -13.97 25.90 -4.03
CA PHE A 25 -15.33 25.50 -4.37
C PHE A 25 -15.32 24.11 -5.01
N MET A 26 -16.37 23.34 -4.76
CA MET A 26 -16.59 22.06 -5.42
C MET A 26 -18.03 21.97 -5.96
N PRO A 27 -18.27 21.17 -7.01
CA PRO A 27 -19.63 20.88 -7.46
C PRO A 27 -20.47 20.27 -6.34
N ILE A 28 -21.72 20.70 -6.19
CA ILE A 28 -22.67 20.14 -5.20
C ILE A 28 -22.86 18.64 -5.41
N ASP A 29 -22.93 18.19 -6.66
CA ASP A 29 -23.03 16.76 -6.99
C ASP A 29 -21.86 15.95 -6.40
N LEU A 30 -20.63 16.48 -6.49
CA LEU A 30 -19.45 15.85 -5.91
C LEU A 30 -19.50 15.83 -4.36
N ASN A 31 -20.07 16.86 -3.74
CA ASN A 31 -20.30 16.86 -2.30
C ASN A 31 -21.35 15.80 -1.89
N ILE A 32 -22.45 15.72 -2.64
CA ILE A 32 -23.49 14.69 -2.44
C ILE A 32 -22.89 13.29 -2.62
N GLU A 33 -22.04 13.07 -3.62
CA GLU A 33 -21.35 11.79 -3.83
C GLU A 33 -20.48 11.40 -2.63
N HIS A 34 -19.72 12.35 -2.06
CA HIS A 34 -18.93 12.11 -0.87
C HIS A 34 -19.82 11.70 0.33
N LEU A 35 -20.92 12.40 0.58
CA LEU A 35 -21.85 12.07 1.66
C LEU A 35 -22.48 10.69 1.46
N ILE A 36 -22.93 10.38 0.24
CA ILE A 36 -23.47 9.06 -0.11
C ILE A 36 -22.44 7.95 0.12
N ARG A 37 -21.18 8.19 -0.23
CA ARG A 37 -20.09 7.24 -0.01
C ARG A 37 -19.91 6.90 1.47
N PHE A 38 -20.00 7.89 2.36
CA PHE A 38 -19.97 7.64 3.81
C PHE A 38 -21.20 6.90 4.30
N LEU A 39 -22.39 7.31 3.84
CA LEU A 39 -23.65 6.67 4.21
C LEU A 39 -23.67 5.19 3.84
N LYS A 40 -23.22 4.83 2.63
CA LYS A 40 -23.09 3.43 2.21
C LYS A 40 -22.21 2.61 3.15
N ARG A 41 -21.11 3.18 3.66
CA ARG A 41 -20.23 2.51 4.63
C ARG A 41 -20.90 2.30 5.98
N PHE A 42 -21.62 3.31 6.48
CA PHE A 42 -22.36 3.20 7.74
C PHE A 42 -23.57 2.25 7.65
N PHE A 43 -24.19 2.17 6.48
CA PHE A 43 -25.31 1.27 6.21
C PHE A 43 -24.87 -0.19 6.14
N ALA A 44 -23.82 -0.49 5.36
CA ALA A 44 -23.32 -1.85 5.15
C ALA A 44 -22.83 -2.52 6.45
N ALA A 45 -22.35 -1.75 7.42
CA ALA A 45 -21.80 -2.26 8.67
C ALA A 45 -22.84 -2.93 9.62
N LYS A 46 -24.15 -2.89 9.32
CA LYS A 46 -25.20 -3.17 10.31
C LYS A 46 -26.16 -4.33 9.98
N GLY A 47 -25.92 -5.08 8.90
CA GLY A 47 -26.61 -6.36 8.62
C GLY A 47 -28.14 -6.29 8.73
N VAL A 48 -28.72 -6.99 9.71
CA VAL A 48 -30.18 -7.10 9.96
C VAL A 48 -30.85 -5.74 10.25
N TYR A 49 -30.08 -4.73 10.68
CA TYR A 49 -30.57 -3.36 10.91
C TYR A 49 -30.30 -2.42 9.72
N ALA A 50 -30.25 -2.96 8.50
CA ALA A 50 -30.10 -2.17 7.28
C ALA A 50 -31.49 -1.76 6.72
N SER A 51 -32.25 -0.99 7.50
CA SER A 51 -33.52 -0.39 7.05
C SER A 51 -33.34 1.01 6.48
N TRP A 52 -34.21 1.41 5.54
CA TRP A 52 -34.21 2.75 4.95
C TRP A 52 -34.50 3.84 5.97
N ASP A 53 -35.40 3.59 6.94
CA ASP A 53 -35.71 4.54 8.02
C ASP A 53 -34.45 4.86 8.83
N ARG A 54 -33.70 3.81 9.19
CA ARG A 54 -32.45 3.96 9.92
C ARG A 54 -31.36 4.63 9.08
N LEU A 55 -31.34 4.43 7.77
CA LEU A 55 -30.45 5.20 6.88
C LEU A 55 -30.79 6.69 6.90
N GLY A 56 -32.09 7.03 6.94
CA GLY A 56 -32.58 8.39 7.15
C GLY A 56 -32.02 8.99 8.44
N ASP A 57 -32.17 8.29 9.56
CA ASP A 57 -31.66 8.74 10.86
C ASP A 57 -30.13 8.97 10.85
N ILE A 58 -29.39 8.04 10.24
CA ILE A 58 -27.92 8.14 10.11
C ILE A 58 -27.54 9.32 9.21
N SER A 59 -28.31 9.57 8.14
CA SER A 59 -28.03 10.64 7.18
C SER A 59 -28.06 12.02 7.82
N ALA A 60 -28.99 12.25 8.74
CA ALA A 60 -29.06 13.50 9.51
C ALA A 60 -27.83 13.72 10.41
N ALA A 61 -27.22 12.63 10.90
CA ALA A 61 -26.07 12.66 11.79
C ALA A 61 -24.73 12.32 11.10
N VAL A 62 -24.69 12.26 9.76
CA VAL A 62 -23.53 11.74 9.02
C VAL A 62 -22.25 12.53 9.29
N ASP A 63 -22.36 13.85 9.49
CA ASP A 63 -21.22 14.70 9.79
C ASP A 63 -20.63 14.40 11.18
N LEU A 64 -21.48 14.28 12.20
CA LEU A 64 -21.05 13.90 13.55
C LEU A 64 -20.43 12.51 13.58
N LEU A 65 -21.02 11.54 12.87
CA LEU A 65 -20.50 10.18 12.78
C LEU A 65 -19.14 10.13 12.09
N GLN A 66 -18.88 11.00 11.10
CA GLN A 66 -17.57 11.13 10.49
C GLN A 66 -16.53 11.70 11.46
N HIS A 67 -16.89 12.69 12.27
CA HIS A 67 -16.02 13.23 13.31
C HIS A 67 -15.66 12.18 14.36
N VAL A 68 -16.66 11.45 14.87
CA VAL A 68 -16.44 10.34 15.83
C VAL A 68 -15.55 9.27 15.21
N ARG A 69 -15.79 8.88 13.95
CA ARG A 69 -14.94 7.91 13.25
C ARG A 69 -13.48 8.38 13.18
N LYS A 70 -13.24 9.66 12.88
CA LYS A 70 -11.87 10.22 12.84
C LYS A 70 -11.22 10.19 14.22
N GLN A 71 -11.95 10.58 15.26
CA GLN A 71 -11.46 10.57 16.66
C GLN A 71 -11.10 9.16 17.11
N VAL A 72 -11.99 8.18 16.92
CA VAL A 72 -11.74 6.78 17.25
C VAL A 72 -10.59 6.22 16.43
N GLY A 73 -10.55 6.51 15.12
CA GLY A 73 -9.44 6.11 14.25
C GLY A 73 -8.09 6.63 14.74
N HIS A 74 -8.04 7.89 15.19
CA HIS A 74 -6.83 8.47 15.78
C HIS A 74 -6.45 7.80 17.10
N ALA A 75 -7.41 7.61 18.01
CA ALA A 75 -7.17 6.97 19.31
C ALA A 75 -6.67 5.52 19.18
N MET A 76 -7.14 4.78 18.17
CA MET A 76 -6.76 3.40 17.92
C MET A 76 -5.47 3.26 17.09
N GLY A 77 -4.80 4.38 16.74
CA GLY A 77 -3.62 4.35 15.86
C GLY A 77 -3.94 3.93 14.41
N ILE A 78 -5.22 3.85 14.06
CA ILE A 78 -5.73 3.60 12.69
C ILE A 78 -5.84 4.95 11.95
N ALA A 79 -4.92 5.87 12.23
CA ALA A 79 -4.86 7.13 11.53
C ALA A 79 -4.64 6.86 10.04
N TYR A 80 -5.20 7.70 9.19
CA TYR A 80 -4.96 7.68 7.75
C TYR A 80 -3.45 7.73 7.52
N HIS A 81 -2.85 6.60 7.15
CA HIS A 81 -1.46 6.54 6.74
C HIS A 81 -1.41 7.29 5.40
N GLY A 82 -0.67 8.40 5.37
CA GLY A 82 -0.64 9.30 4.23
C GLY A 82 -0.31 8.60 2.91
N ILE A 83 -0.66 9.26 1.81
CA ILE A 83 -0.38 8.83 0.43
C ILE A 83 1.13 8.73 0.18
N THR A 84 1.93 9.43 1.00
CA THR A 84 3.37 9.26 1.11
C THR A 84 3.69 7.95 1.82
N HIS A 85 3.78 6.88 1.03
CA HIS A 85 4.40 5.64 1.44
C HIS A 85 5.81 5.95 1.98
N THR A 86 5.94 5.96 3.30
CA THR A 86 7.26 5.84 3.93
C THR A 86 7.63 4.38 3.87
N THR A 87 8.86 4.05 3.46
CA THR A 87 9.32 2.66 3.46
C THR A 87 9.19 2.12 4.89
N PRO A 88 8.34 1.10 5.12
CA PRO A 88 8.15 0.57 6.47
C PRO A 88 9.48 0.00 6.97
N ASP A 89 9.81 0.28 8.24
CA ASP A 89 10.97 -0.35 8.86
C ASP A 89 10.72 -1.86 9.00
N ASN A 90 11.45 -2.63 8.20
CA ASN A 90 11.36 -4.08 8.17
C ASN A 90 12.41 -4.76 9.07
N SER A 91 13.19 -4.00 9.83
CA SER A 91 14.27 -4.51 10.69
C SER A 91 13.82 -5.67 11.58
N ALA A 92 12.70 -5.51 12.30
CA ALA A 92 12.17 -6.54 13.20
C ALA A 92 11.75 -7.81 12.47
N SER A 93 11.15 -7.69 11.28
CA SER A 93 10.76 -8.83 10.44
C SER A 93 11.99 -9.58 9.92
N ILE A 94 13.01 -8.83 9.47
CA ILE A 94 14.29 -9.39 9.02
C ILE A 94 14.97 -10.12 10.17
N SER A 95 15.03 -9.54 11.37
CA SER A 95 15.61 -10.18 12.56
C SER A 95 14.89 -11.47 12.95
N LYS A 96 13.55 -11.50 12.88
CA LYS A 96 12.77 -12.73 13.14
C LYS A 96 13.10 -13.83 12.14
N VAL A 97 13.16 -13.51 10.85
CA VAL A 97 13.52 -14.46 9.80
C VAL A 97 14.95 -14.94 9.99
N ALA A 98 15.91 -14.03 10.22
CA ALA A 98 17.30 -14.36 10.45
C ALA A 98 17.48 -15.26 11.68
N HIS A 99 16.77 -14.97 12.78
CA HIS A 99 16.76 -15.82 13.97
C HIS A 99 16.27 -17.22 13.64
N LYS A 100 15.15 -17.36 12.91
CA LYS A 100 14.60 -18.68 12.59
C LYS A 100 15.47 -19.48 11.61
N VAL A 101 16.08 -18.80 10.64
CA VAL A 101 17.07 -19.38 9.70
C VAL A 101 18.31 -19.87 10.44
N ASN A 102 18.74 -19.17 11.49
CA ASN A 102 19.85 -19.57 12.35
C ASN A 102 19.48 -20.76 13.25
N GLU A 103 18.35 -20.67 13.95
CA GLU A 103 17.83 -21.70 14.84
C GLU A 103 17.67 -23.04 14.11
N LEU A 104 17.08 -23.02 12.92
CA LEU A 104 16.88 -24.21 12.10
C LEU A 104 18.11 -24.57 11.26
N ALA A 105 19.19 -23.78 11.33
CA ALA A 105 20.40 -23.92 10.51
C ALA A 105 20.12 -24.09 9.01
N LEU A 106 19.09 -23.43 8.46
CA LEU A 106 18.68 -23.60 7.06
C LEU A 106 19.76 -23.13 6.08
N HIS A 107 20.58 -22.18 6.51
CA HIS A 107 21.71 -21.64 5.75
C HIS A 107 22.95 -22.56 5.76
N ARG A 108 22.93 -23.68 6.50
CA ARG A 108 24.02 -24.67 6.56
C ARG A 108 23.55 -26.00 6.01
N PHE A 109 24.44 -26.67 5.28
CA PHE A 109 24.22 -28.05 4.88
C PHE A 109 24.32 -28.96 6.10
N THR A 110 23.29 -29.78 6.33
CA THR A 110 23.24 -30.77 7.40
C THR A 110 22.94 -32.11 6.74
N LEU A 111 23.81 -33.10 6.92
CA LEU A 111 23.77 -34.36 6.18
C LEU A 111 22.45 -35.12 6.42
N ASP A 112 22.02 -35.16 7.67
CA ASP A 112 20.86 -35.94 8.16
C ASP A 112 19.55 -35.13 8.21
N ARG A 113 19.41 -34.06 7.42
CA ARG A 113 18.17 -33.27 7.40
C ARG A 113 17.09 -33.98 6.60
N ASP A 114 15.90 -34.12 7.19
CA ASP A 114 14.73 -34.67 6.50
C ASP A 114 14.44 -33.92 5.19
N GLY A 115 14.27 -34.67 4.11
CA GLY A 115 14.01 -34.14 2.76
C GLY A 115 15.25 -33.91 1.89
N ASN A 116 16.47 -34.13 2.40
CA ASN A 116 17.70 -33.96 1.60
C ASN A 116 17.75 -34.92 0.38
N GLY A 117 17.11 -36.08 0.47
CA GLY A 117 17.05 -37.07 -0.62
C GLY A 117 16.12 -36.70 -1.78
N SER A 118 15.18 -35.75 -1.61
CA SER A 118 14.24 -35.34 -2.67
C SER A 118 14.67 -34.06 -3.40
N ILE A 119 15.71 -33.37 -2.89
CA ILE A 119 16.13 -32.06 -3.38
C ILE A 119 17.45 -32.20 -4.15
N LYS A 120 17.49 -31.63 -5.37
CA LYS A 120 18.75 -31.53 -6.12
C LYS A 120 19.70 -30.59 -5.37
N PRO A 121 20.93 -31.02 -5.04
CA PRO A 121 21.88 -30.16 -4.34
C PRO A 121 22.17 -28.91 -5.17
N VAL A 122 22.03 -27.74 -4.54
CA VAL A 122 22.36 -26.46 -5.17
C VAL A 122 23.88 -26.40 -5.36
N ILE A 123 24.30 -26.20 -6.61
CA ILE A 123 25.72 -26.12 -6.97
C ILE A 123 26.33 -24.90 -6.26
N ASN A 124 27.50 -25.08 -5.65
CA ASN A 124 28.27 -23.96 -5.12
C ASN A 124 28.67 -23.04 -6.28
N THR A 125 28.00 -21.90 -6.40
CA THR A 125 28.16 -20.98 -7.53
C THR A 125 29.54 -20.33 -7.56
N LEU A 126 30.18 -20.12 -6.41
CA LEU A 126 31.54 -19.59 -6.33
C LEU A 126 32.56 -20.62 -6.82
N ALA A 127 32.50 -21.86 -6.32
CA ALA A 127 33.41 -22.92 -6.75
C ALA A 127 33.21 -23.28 -8.22
N SER A 128 31.95 -23.40 -8.67
CA SER A 128 31.62 -23.66 -10.08
C SER A 128 32.04 -22.50 -10.98
N GLY A 129 31.85 -21.26 -10.51
CA GLY A 129 32.28 -20.04 -11.21
C GLY A 129 33.79 -19.97 -11.35
N GLU A 130 34.53 -20.21 -10.28
CA GLU A 130 36.00 -20.25 -10.26
C GLU A 130 36.53 -21.30 -11.25
N GLN A 131 35.97 -22.51 -11.22
CA GLN A 131 36.38 -23.59 -12.12
C GLN A 131 36.12 -23.22 -13.59
N LYS A 132 34.95 -22.62 -13.90
CA LYS A 132 34.61 -22.15 -15.24
C LYS A 132 35.51 -21.01 -15.72
N LEU A 133 35.84 -20.07 -14.83
CA LEU A 133 36.77 -18.98 -15.11
C LEU A 133 38.16 -19.52 -15.46
N LYS A 134 38.67 -20.46 -14.66
CA LYS A 134 39.96 -21.12 -14.89
C LYS A 134 39.97 -21.94 -16.20
N SER A 135 38.90 -22.66 -16.50
CA SER A 135 38.86 -23.57 -17.66
C SER A 135 38.57 -22.89 -19.00
N SER A 136 37.79 -21.81 -19.04
CA SER A 136 37.31 -21.22 -20.30
C SER A 136 37.92 -19.86 -20.62
N THR A 137 38.14 -19.01 -19.62
CA THR A 137 38.34 -17.57 -19.86
C THR A 137 39.76 -17.11 -19.53
N LEU A 138 40.45 -17.80 -18.62
CA LEU A 138 41.75 -17.37 -18.10
C LEU A 138 42.86 -17.40 -19.17
N ALA A 139 42.90 -18.43 -20.02
CA ALA A 139 43.89 -18.53 -21.10
C ALA A 139 43.70 -17.42 -22.15
N THR A 140 42.45 -17.15 -22.53
CA THR A 140 42.08 -16.11 -23.50
C THR A 140 42.35 -14.70 -22.95
N PHE A 141 42.04 -14.48 -21.67
CA PHE A 141 42.36 -13.24 -20.96
C PHE A 141 43.86 -13.00 -20.89
N ASN A 142 44.65 -13.99 -20.45
CA ASN A 142 46.11 -13.88 -20.35
C ASN A 142 46.77 -13.61 -21.71
N LYS A 143 46.26 -14.21 -22.79
CA LYS A 143 46.74 -13.94 -24.15
C LYS A 143 46.49 -12.49 -24.58
N LYS A 144 45.34 -11.92 -24.20
CA LYS A 144 44.96 -10.55 -24.53
C LYS A 144 45.76 -9.52 -23.72
N VAL A 145 45.98 -9.77 -22.43
CA VAL A 145 46.81 -8.92 -21.56
C VAL A 145 48.26 -8.86 -22.04
N ARG A 146 48.83 -10.00 -22.45
CA ARG A 146 50.19 -10.06 -23.02
C ARG A 146 50.35 -9.36 -24.36
N GLY A 147 49.26 -9.18 -25.12
CA GLY A 147 49.28 -8.43 -26.38
C GLY A 147 48.99 -6.93 -26.22
N MET A 148 48.66 -6.49 -25.00
CA MET A 148 48.47 -5.08 -24.63
C MET A 148 49.70 -4.47 -23.93
N MET A 149 50.63 -5.32 -23.47
CA MET A 149 52.00 -4.92 -23.10
C MET A 149 52.90 -5.00 -24.32
#